data_AF-A0A0A3XUX7-F1
#
_entry.id   AF-A0A0A3XUX7-F1
#
_cell.length_a   1.000
_cell.length_b   1.000
_cell.length_c   1.000
_cell.angle_alpha   90.00
_cell.angle_beta   90.00
_cell.angle_gamma   90.00
#
_symmetry.space_group_name_H-M   'P 1'
#
loop_
_entity.id
_entity.type
_entity.pdbx_description
1 polymer ?
#
loop_
_entity_poly.entity_id
_entity_poly.type
_entity_poly.pdbx_seq_one_letter_code
_entity_poly.pdbx_strand_id
1 'polypeptide(L)'
;MTLRLTREQLYELVWPEAMSRICKAIGISDVAIAKHCGKADIPIPERGYWNKLHVGQKVTRTPLPPRDLATINLIEMGGALPPELKARITGEPGIDGEPENIDVLTERFRKRLGKVSLSRDLTRADPAIAKLLNRDETIRQKMAASSFHWEKPRFESSYERRRLRILNSIFLAFARVGGGSAYIRDREAREISIRGPAGVSITLGSPKKRQARNRRSDDADAKDKLELRAEGGRHHPDIISSWMDDDAGKLEDKLTEIVIGLAVVSERESRRWQSEMATWQRKREEGEAEARRKAKEKAEREERERIAAEEKARRDGLLTEAKNWRNARLIREYVEARRRSEVAQVPEFEKWARWALEVADQMDPLFNIKSNSDIEGVKIRPSRKQSFRLHPEPVLPIASRPDQADRGYASCHARSDRAIRTATLRASSACRLAKPIGPAIVWACGSANDAGKSARLVLHWFWRRRVSSLCHKIGGVTDSQHGGH
;
A
#
# COMPACT_ATOMS: atom_id res chain seq x y z
N MET A 1 4.89 -9.15 -14.31
CA MET A 1 3.71 -8.42 -14.85
C MET A 1 2.45 -9.09 -14.34
N THR A 2 1.32 -8.40 -14.39
CA THR A 2 -0.01 -8.91 -14.00
C THR A 2 -0.91 -8.79 -15.22
N LEU A 3 -1.56 -9.88 -15.60
CA LEU A 3 -2.54 -9.95 -16.67
C LEU A 3 -3.95 -9.83 -16.07
N ARG A 4 -4.82 -9.08 -16.75
CA ARG A 4 -6.25 -9.02 -16.51
C ARG A 4 -7.01 -9.47 -17.75
N LEU A 5 -8.04 -10.29 -17.55
CA LEU A 5 -8.95 -10.77 -18.58
C LEU A 5 -10.37 -10.84 -17.98
N THR A 6 -11.40 -10.63 -18.79
CA THR A 6 -12.75 -11.05 -18.39
C THR A 6 -12.88 -12.57 -18.46
N ARG A 7 -13.94 -13.10 -17.86
CA ARG A 7 -14.28 -14.52 -17.89
C ARG A 7 -14.49 -15.03 -19.31
N GLU A 8 -15.06 -14.18 -20.17
CA GLU A 8 -15.32 -14.50 -21.58
C GLU A 8 -14.02 -14.49 -22.39
N GLN A 9 -13.18 -13.45 -22.22
CA GLN A 9 -11.85 -13.38 -22.86
C GLN A 9 -10.94 -14.56 -22.47
N LEU A 10 -11.00 -15.06 -21.22
CA LEU A 10 -10.23 -16.26 -20.85
C LEU A 10 -10.80 -17.53 -21.48
N TYR A 11 -12.12 -17.64 -21.66
CA TYR A 11 -12.76 -18.72 -22.40
C TYR A 11 -12.48 -18.66 -23.91
N GLU A 12 -12.37 -17.47 -24.49
CA GLU A 12 -11.87 -17.23 -25.87
C GLU A 12 -10.42 -17.67 -26.04
N LEU A 13 -9.56 -17.51 -25.03
CA LEU A 13 -8.15 -17.96 -25.10
C LEU A 13 -7.97 -19.47 -24.90
N VAL A 14 -8.74 -20.10 -24.02
CA VAL A 14 -8.54 -21.51 -23.59
C VAL A 14 -9.07 -22.55 -24.59
N TRP A 15 -10.02 -22.17 -25.45
CA TRP A 15 -10.73 -23.10 -26.35
C TRP A 15 -10.23 -23.20 -27.82
N PRO A 16 -9.40 -22.29 -28.38
CA PRO A 16 -8.81 -22.46 -29.71
C PRO A 16 -7.49 -23.24 -29.75
N GLU A 17 -6.81 -23.46 -28.62
CA GLU A 17 -5.48 -24.09 -28.61
C GLU A 17 -5.17 -24.88 -27.33
N ALA A 18 -4.20 -25.80 -27.40
CA ALA A 18 -3.75 -26.59 -26.26
C ALA A 18 -3.19 -25.70 -25.13
N MET A 19 -3.70 -25.93 -23.91
CA MET A 19 -3.36 -25.17 -22.69
C MET A 19 -1.85 -24.98 -22.49
N SER A 20 -1.03 -25.99 -22.79
CA SER A 20 0.44 -25.93 -22.66
C SER A 20 1.10 -24.84 -23.50
N ARG A 21 0.59 -24.56 -24.72
CA ARG A 21 1.12 -23.48 -25.58
C ARG A 21 0.67 -22.10 -25.10
N ILE A 22 -0.58 -21.98 -24.66
CA ILE A 22 -1.12 -20.74 -24.05
C ILE A 22 -0.33 -20.40 -22.78
N CYS A 23 -0.14 -21.38 -21.88
CA CYS A 23 0.68 -21.28 -20.68
C CYS A 23 2.12 -20.81 -20.96
N LYS A 24 2.78 -21.44 -21.94
CA LYS A 24 4.14 -21.06 -22.35
C LYS A 24 4.21 -19.63 -22.92
N ALA A 25 3.19 -19.21 -23.67
CA ALA A 25 3.12 -17.87 -24.26
C ALA A 25 2.84 -16.77 -23.21
N ILE A 26 1.98 -17.04 -22.22
CA ILE A 26 1.62 -16.04 -21.19
C ILE A 26 2.63 -16.02 -20.02
N GLY A 27 3.37 -17.11 -19.81
CA GLY A 27 4.32 -17.25 -18.69
C GLY A 27 3.67 -17.72 -17.38
N ILE A 28 2.65 -18.60 -17.48
CA ILE A 28 1.88 -19.14 -16.34
C ILE A 28 1.89 -20.67 -16.42
N SER A 29 1.83 -21.39 -15.29
CA SER A 29 1.59 -22.84 -15.30
C SER A 29 0.15 -23.22 -15.65
N ASP A 30 -0.01 -24.39 -16.25
CA ASP A 30 -1.29 -25.03 -16.58
C ASP A 30 -2.19 -25.19 -15.34
N VAL A 31 -1.62 -25.65 -14.23
CA VAL A 31 -2.30 -25.78 -12.94
C VAL A 31 -2.80 -24.44 -12.42
N ALA A 32 -2.12 -23.33 -12.71
CA ALA A 32 -2.59 -22.00 -12.32
C ALA A 32 -3.74 -21.53 -13.21
N ILE A 33 -3.62 -21.57 -14.56
CA ILE A 33 -4.73 -21.17 -15.45
C ILE A 33 -5.98 -22.04 -15.19
N ALA A 34 -5.82 -23.35 -14.98
CA ALA A 34 -6.91 -24.25 -14.62
C ALA A 34 -7.58 -23.88 -13.28
N LYS A 35 -6.80 -23.47 -12.27
CA LYS A 35 -7.33 -22.94 -10.99
C LYS A 35 -8.07 -21.61 -11.16
N HIS A 36 -7.68 -20.76 -12.11
CA HIS A 36 -8.42 -19.53 -12.40
C HIS A 36 -9.73 -19.83 -13.15
N CYS A 37 -9.69 -20.71 -14.15
CA CYS A 37 -10.89 -21.16 -14.87
C CYS A 37 -11.93 -21.80 -13.94
N GLY A 38 -11.51 -22.72 -13.06
CA GLY A 38 -12.40 -23.38 -12.10
C GLY A 38 -13.00 -22.45 -11.03
N LYS A 39 -12.30 -21.36 -10.67
CA LYS A 39 -12.84 -20.31 -9.78
C LYS A 39 -13.83 -19.37 -10.48
N ALA A 40 -13.72 -19.25 -11.81
CA ALA A 40 -14.57 -18.40 -12.62
C ALA A 40 -15.68 -19.17 -13.35
N ASP A 41 -15.92 -20.44 -12.99
CA ASP A 41 -16.94 -21.30 -13.64
C ASP A 41 -16.78 -21.34 -15.17
N ILE A 42 -15.52 -21.48 -15.63
CA ILE A 42 -15.15 -21.61 -17.06
C ILE A 42 -14.92 -23.10 -17.35
N PRO A 43 -15.66 -23.72 -18.30
CA PRO A 43 -15.37 -25.08 -18.74
C PRO A 43 -14.04 -25.11 -19.50
N ILE A 44 -13.23 -26.13 -19.23
CA ILE A 44 -11.92 -26.37 -19.88
C ILE A 44 -12.07 -27.59 -20.81
N PRO A 45 -11.42 -27.62 -21.99
CA PRO A 45 -11.37 -28.82 -22.83
C PRO A 45 -10.89 -30.07 -22.06
N GLU A 46 -11.54 -31.21 -22.30
CA GLU A 46 -11.18 -32.49 -21.67
C GLU A 46 -9.76 -32.96 -22.04
N ARG A 47 -9.19 -33.85 -21.21
CA ARG A 47 -7.93 -34.54 -21.53
C ARG A 47 -8.08 -35.30 -22.85
N GLY A 48 -7.22 -34.97 -23.81
CA GLY A 48 -7.25 -35.56 -25.15
C GLY A 48 -8.23 -34.90 -26.14
N TYR A 49 -8.99 -33.86 -25.76
CA TYR A 49 -9.83 -33.08 -26.69
C TYR A 49 -9.04 -32.63 -27.94
N TRP A 50 -7.84 -32.09 -27.73
CA TRP A 50 -6.93 -31.65 -28.78
C TRP A 50 -6.48 -32.80 -29.69
N ASN A 51 -6.17 -33.97 -29.12
CA ASN A 51 -5.78 -35.15 -29.91
C ASN A 51 -6.96 -35.65 -30.77
N LYS A 52 -8.18 -35.70 -30.20
CA LYS A 52 -9.41 -36.06 -30.93
C LYS A 52 -9.64 -35.11 -32.11
N LEU A 53 -9.52 -33.80 -31.88
CA LEU A 53 -9.65 -32.75 -32.90
C LEU A 53 -8.60 -32.87 -34.01
N HIS A 54 -7.32 -33.10 -33.66
CA HIS A 54 -6.23 -33.28 -34.63
C HIS A 54 -6.41 -34.54 -35.51
N VAL A 55 -7.08 -35.56 -34.98
CA VAL A 55 -7.43 -36.80 -35.72
C VAL A 55 -8.79 -36.67 -36.44
N GLY A 56 -9.35 -35.46 -36.52
CA GLY A 56 -10.59 -35.16 -37.26
C GLY A 56 -11.87 -35.71 -36.60
N GLN A 57 -11.81 -36.17 -35.35
CA GLN A 57 -13.01 -36.60 -34.64
C GLN A 57 -13.91 -35.42 -34.29
N LYS A 58 -15.23 -35.60 -34.43
CA LYS A 58 -16.23 -34.62 -34.00
C LYS A 58 -16.16 -34.45 -32.49
N VAL A 59 -15.69 -33.29 -32.03
CA VAL A 59 -15.67 -32.89 -30.62
C VAL A 59 -16.60 -31.70 -30.39
N THR A 60 -17.31 -31.70 -29.27
CA THR A 60 -18.24 -30.62 -28.90
C THR A 60 -17.54 -29.61 -27.99
N ARG A 61 -17.65 -28.32 -28.32
CA ARG A 61 -17.23 -27.23 -27.42
C ARG A 61 -18.32 -26.99 -26.38
N THR A 62 -18.00 -27.21 -25.10
CA THR A 62 -18.92 -26.90 -24.00
C THR A 62 -19.13 -25.38 -23.93
N PRO A 63 -20.37 -24.87 -24.07
CA PRO A 63 -20.62 -23.44 -24.02
C PRO A 63 -20.31 -22.88 -22.63
N LEU A 64 -19.86 -21.62 -22.59
CA LEU A 64 -19.63 -20.91 -21.34
C LEU A 64 -20.98 -20.70 -20.61
N PRO A 65 -21.15 -21.17 -19.35
CA PRO A 65 -22.38 -20.92 -18.60
C PRO A 65 -22.63 -19.41 -18.41
N PRO A 66 -23.87 -18.93 -18.30
CA PRO A 66 -24.13 -17.51 -18.04
C PRO A 66 -23.65 -17.10 -16.64
N ARG A 67 -23.16 -15.86 -16.52
CA ARG A 67 -22.64 -15.26 -15.27
C ARG A 67 -23.76 -15.05 -14.23
N ASP A 68 -23.45 -15.18 -12.94
CA ASP A 68 -24.32 -14.70 -11.84
C ASP A 68 -23.50 -14.01 -10.72
N LEU A 69 -24.16 -13.65 -9.61
CA LEU A 69 -23.58 -12.94 -8.47
C LEU A 69 -22.43 -13.66 -7.75
N ALA A 70 -22.29 -14.99 -7.87
CA ALA A 70 -21.25 -15.76 -7.17
C ALA A 70 -20.03 -16.06 -8.07
N THR A 71 -20.20 -16.03 -9.38
CA THR A 71 -19.14 -16.29 -10.36
C THR A 71 -18.20 -15.08 -10.48
N ILE A 72 -16.89 -15.28 -10.58
CA ILE A 72 -15.90 -14.21 -10.80
C ILE A 72 -15.91 -13.77 -12.28
N ASN A 73 -15.89 -12.46 -12.55
CA ASN A 73 -15.77 -11.93 -13.92
C ASN A 73 -14.33 -11.50 -14.28
N LEU A 74 -13.77 -10.55 -13.53
CA LEU A 74 -12.42 -10.04 -13.78
C LEU A 74 -11.39 -10.98 -13.14
N ILE A 75 -10.52 -11.55 -13.98
CA ILE A 75 -9.54 -12.56 -13.58
C ILE A 75 -8.15 -11.94 -13.64
N GLU A 76 -7.57 -11.66 -12.47
CA GLU A 76 -6.17 -11.26 -12.34
C GLU A 76 -5.26 -12.50 -12.26
N MET A 77 -4.19 -12.52 -13.06
CA MET A 77 -3.18 -13.58 -13.10
C MET A 77 -1.77 -13.00 -13.21
N GLY A 78 -0.73 -13.78 -12.91
CA GLY A 78 0.65 -13.41 -13.27
C GLY A 78 0.87 -13.48 -14.78
N GLY A 79 2.05 -13.05 -15.25
CA GLY A 79 2.45 -13.16 -16.66
C GLY A 79 2.12 -11.92 -17.49
N ALA A 80 2.09 -12.08 -18.82
CA ALA A 80 1.81 -11.03 -19.80
C ALA A 80 1.07 -11.63 -21.02
N LEU A 81 0.24 -10.85 -21.71
CA LEU A 81 -0.49 -11.31 -22.90
C LEU A 81 0.28 -10.90 -24.17
N PRO A 82 0.82 -11.84 -24.97
CA PRO A 82 1.47 -11.50 -26.24
C PRO A 82 0.47 -10.96 -27.26
N PRO A 83 0.90 -10.14 -28.25
CA PRO A 83 0.01 -9.61 -29.28
C PRO A 83 -0.78 -10.68 -30.03
N GLU A 84 -0.17 -11.83 -30.33
CA GLU A 84 -0.83 -13.00 -30.96
C GLU A 84 -2.05 -13.51 -30.17
N LEU A 85 -2.00 -13.44 -28.84
CA LEU A 85 -3.10 -13.86 -27.98
C LEU A 85 -4.07 -12.70 -27.69
N LYS A 86 -3.60 -11.45 -27.65
CA LYS A 86 -4.50 -10.28 -27.62
C LYS A 86 -5.38 -10.22 -28.87
N ALA A 87 -4.87 -10.61 -30.04
CA ALA A 87 -5.64 -10.70 -31.28
C ALA A 87 -6.71 -11.81 -31.30
N ARG A 88 -6.78 -12.68 -30.28
CA ARG A 88 -7.79 -13.75 -30.16
C ARG A 88 -8.96 -13.40 -29.23
N ILE A 89 -8.90 -12.28 -28.51
CA ILE A 89 -9.95 -11.89 -27.55
C ILE A 89 -10.78 -10.72 -28.06
N THR A 90 -12.03 -10.67 -27.62
CA THR A 90 -12.93 -9.54 -27.90
C THR A 90 -12.61 -8.36 -26.97
N GLY A 91 -12.30 -7.19 -27.56
CA GLY A 91 -12.06 -5.95 -26.83
C GLY A 91 -10.67 -5.80 -26.20
N GLU A 92 -10.55 -4.90 -25.22
CA GLU A 92 -9.30 -4.68 -24.46
C GLU A 92 -9.20 -5.64 -23.26
N PRO A 93 -8.00 -6.16 -22.91
CA PRO A 93 -7.84 -7.17 -21.87
C PRO A 93 -8.33 -6.71 -20.49
N GLY A 94 -9.34 -7.41 -19.96
CA GLY A 94 -9.92 -7.11 -18.65
C GLY A 94 -10.83 -5.88 -18.63
N ILE A 95 -11.15 -5.29 -19.78
CA ILE A 95 -12.27 -4.36 -19.92
C ILE A 95 -13.48 -5.17 -20.36
N ASP A 96 -14.55 -5.10 -19.58
CA ASP A 96 -15.86 -5.67 -19.92
C ASP A 96 -16.75 -4.59 -20.57
N GLY A 97 -17.87 -5.01 -21.15
CA GLY A 97 -18.91 -4.10 -21.65
C GLY A 97 -19.74 -3.43 -20.53
N GLU A 98 -20.91 -2.93 -20.89
CA GLU A 98 -21.86 -2.39 -19.91
C GLU A 98 -22.26 -3.48 -18.90
N PRO A 99 -22.05 -3.27 -17.57
CA PRO A 99 -22.09 -4.36 -16.61
C PRO A 99 -23.53 -4.75 -16.28
N GLU A 100 -23.92 -5.98 -16.67
CA GLU A 100 -25.28 -6.53 -16.59
C GLU A 100 -26.04 -6.17 -15.29
N ASN A 101 -27.36 -5.89 -15.40
CA ASN A 101 -28.17 -5.50 -14.25
C ASN A 101 -28.08 -6.55 -13.12
N ILE A 102 -27.85 -6.08 -11.91
CA ILE A 102 -27.76 -6.87 -10.68
C ILE A 102 -29.08 -7.62 -10.41
N ASP A 103 -30.23 -7.10 -10.80
CA ASP A 103 -31.52 -7.82 -10.65
C ASP A 103 -31.57 -9.08 -11.52
N VAL A 104 -31.02 -9.01 -12.75
CA VAL A 104 -30.92 -10.14 -13.67
C VAL A 104 -29.92 -11.18 -13.14
N LEU A 105 -28.77 -10.74 -12.62
CA LEU A 105 -27.81 -11.61 -11.94
C LEU A 105 -28.41 -12.23 -10.67
N THR A 106 -29.26 -11.51 -9.94
CA THR A 106 -29.95 -11.94 -8.72
C THR A 106 -30.93 -13.05 -9.02
N GLU A 107 -31.78 -12.90 -10.04
CA GLU A 107 -32.71 -13.96 -10.45
C GLU A 107 -31.99 -15.19 -11.02
N ARG A 108 -30.88 -15.00 -11.74
CA ARG A 108 -30.06 -16.10 -12.24
C ARG A 108 -29.39 -16.86 -11.08
N PHE A 109 -28.88 -16.14 -10.08
CA PHE A 109 -28.33 -16.71 -8.85
C PHE A 109 -29.40 -17.41 -8.01
N ARG A 110 -30.57 -16.80 -7.78
CA ARG A 110 -31.70 -17.41 -7.06
C ARG A 110 -32.12 -18.75 -7.67
N LYS A 111 -32.19 -18.82 -9.01
CA LYS A 111 -32.50 -20.06 -9.75
C LYS A 111 -31.41 -21.13 -9.59
N ARG A 112 -30.12 -20.76 -9.62
CA ARG A 112 -29.00 -21.70 -9.40
C ARG A 112 -28.85 -22.14 -7.94
N LEU A 113 -29.19 -21.27 -6.99
CA LEU A 113 -29.15 -21.54 -5.55
C LEU A 113 -30.30 -22.44 -5.11
N GLY A 114 -31.52 -22.17 -5.58
CA GLY A 114 -32.75 -22.79 -5.07
C GLY A 114 -32.95 -22.51 -3.57
N LYS A 115 -33.75 -23.35 -2.90
CA LYS A 115 -33.98 -23.21 -1.46
C LYS A 115 -32.70 -23.52 -0.66
N VAL A 116 -32.44 -22.69 0.36
CA VAL A 116 -31.48 -22.96 1.44
C VAL A 116 -32.28 -23.27 2.70
N SER A 117 -31.91 -24.33 3.42
CA SER A 117 -32.53 -24.76 4.68
C SER A 117 -31.48 -24.94 5.76
N LEU A 118 -31.88 -24.80 7.03
CA LEU A 118 -30.98 -24.98 8.16
C LEU A 118 -30.50 -26.44 8.24
N SER A 119 -29.18 -26.64 8.33
CA SER A 119 -28.56 -27.93 8.65
C SER A 119 -29.15 -28.50 9.94
N ARG A 120 -29.67 -29.74 9.90
CA ARG A 120 -30.30 -30.44 11.04
C ARG A 120 -29.36 -30.52 12.25
N ASP A 121 -28.09 -30.76 12.00
CA ASP A 121 -27.02 -30.86 13.00
C ASP A 121 -25.70 -30.33 12.38
N LEU A 122 -24.55 -30.71 12.96
CA LEU A 122 -23.22 -30.32 12.49
C LEU A 122 -22.37 -31.54 12.07
N THR A 123 -22.98 -32.69 11.74
CA THR A 123 -22.25 -33.89 11.26
C THR A 123 -21.59 -33.64 9.90
N ARG A 124 -22.32 -32.98 8.99
CA ARG A 124 -21.81 -32.48 7.71
C ARG A 124 -21.43 -31.00 7.87
N ALA A 125 -20.33 -30.75 8.56
CA ALA A 125 -19.78 -29.42 8.74
C ALA A 125 -18.91 -28.98 7.55
N ASP A 126 -19.04 -27.71 7.14
CA ASP A 126 -18.06 -27.03 6.29
C ASP A 126 -16.66 -27.07 6.94
N PRO A 127 -15.55 -27.20 6.18
CA PRO A 127 -14.20 -27.31 6.75
C PRO A 127 -13.80 -26.21 7.75
N ALA A 128 -14.31 -24.98 7.63
CA ALA A 128 -14.05 -23.91 8.59
C ALA A 128 -14.78 -24.17 9.93
N ILE A 129 -16.02 -24.67 9.88
CA ILE A 129 -16.82 -25.04 11.06
C ILE A 129 -16.26 -26.33 11.71
N ALA A 130 -15.93 -27.34 10.90
CA ALA A 130 -15.33 -28.60 11.36
C ALA A 130 -14.03 -28.36 12.13
N LYS A 131 -13.17 -27.43 11.66
CA LYS A 131 -11.93 -27.04 12.34
C LYS A 131 -12.16 -26.47 13.76
N LEU A 132 -13.27 -25.75 13.98
CA LEU A 132 -13.64 -25.22 15.29
C LEU A 132 -14.16 -26.33 16.22
N LEU A 133 -15.05 -27.19 15.71
CA LEU A 133 -15.60 -28.31 16.48
C LEU A 133 -14.51 -29.32 16.90
N ASN A 134 -13.55 -29.60 16.01
CA ASN A 134 -12.39 -30.43 16.31
C ASN A 134 -11.45 -29.79 17.35
N ARG A 135 -11.41 -28.45 17.45
CA ARG A 135 -10.69 -27.76 18.54
C ARG A 135 -11.38 -27.99 19.87
N ASP A 136 -12.70 -27.81 19.95
CA ASP A 136 -13.48 -28.04 21.16
C ASP A 136 -13.44 -29.52 21.61
N GLU A 137 -13.40 -30.46 20.67
CA GLU A 137 -13.13 -31.89 20.93
C GLU A 137 -11.74 -32.11 21.55
N THR A 138 -10.70 -31.51 20.96
CA THR A 138 -9.33 -31.57 21.49
C THR A 138 -9.23 -30.96 22.91
N ILE A 139 -10.01 -29.92 23.20
CA ILE A 139 -10.09 -29.32 24.54
C ILE A 139 -10.80 -30.26 25.52
N ARG A 140 -11.94 -30.86 25.16
CA ARG A 140 -12.65 -31.84 26.00
C ARG A 140 -11.78 -33.06 26.31
N GLN A 141 -11.04 -33.59 25.34
CA GLN A 141 -10.09 -34.69 25.55
C GLN A 141 -8.98 -34.31 26.55
N LYS A 142 -8.45 -33.08 26.49
CA LYS A 142 -7.45 -32.58 27.46
C LYS A 142 -8.02 -32.34 28.86
N MET A 143 -9.27 -31.90 28.96
CA MET A 143 -9.99 -31.77 30.24
C MET A 143 -10.30 -33.14 30.87
N ALA A 144 -10.55 -34.17 30.06
CA ALA A 144 -10.70 -35.54 30.57
C ALA A 144 -9.36 -36.16 31.01
N ALA A 145 -8.25 -35.79 30.36
CA ALA A 145 -6.91 -36.30 30.67
C ALA A 145 -6.16 -35.51 31.78
N SER A 146 -6.67 -34.35 32.20
CA SER A 146 -6.04 -33.50 33.23
C SER A 146 -7.10 -32.78 34.07
N SER A 147 -7.06 -32.97 35.39
CA SER A 147 -7.93 -32.29 36.36
C SER A 147 -7.80 -30.76 36.36
N PHE A 148 -6.78 -30.21 35.68
CA PHE A 148 -6.64 -28.77 35.45
C PHE A 148 -6.36 -28.47 33.97
N HIS A 149 -7.21 -27.65 33.36
CA HIS A 149 -7.04 -27.12 32.01
C HIS A 149 -7.69 -25.73 31.91
N TRP A 150 -7.00 -24.75 31.33
CA TRP A 150 -7.40 -23.34 31.38
C TRP A 150 -8.23 -22.87 30.18
N GLU A 151 -8.08 -23.48 29.00
CA GLU A 151 -8.95 -23.21 27.85
C GLU A 151 -10.20 -24.09 27.96
N LYS A 152 -11.38 -23.53 27.70
CA LYS A 152 -12.67 -24.24 27.70
C LYS A 152 -13.22 -24.37 26.27
N PRO A 153 -14.08 -25.36 25.99
CA PRO A 153 -14.85 -25.40 24.76
C PRO A 153 -15.70 -24.12 24.62
N ARG A 154 -15.90 -23.66 23.39
CA ARG A 154 -16.62 -22.40 23.10
C ARG A 154 -18.05 -22.62 22.65
N PHE A 155 -18.31 -23.70 21.91
CA PHE A 155 -19.52 -23.85 21.12
C PHE A 155 -20.53 -24.83 21.74
N GLU A 156 -20.60 -24.88 23.07
CA GLU A 156 -21.48 -25.82 23.80
C GLU A 156 -22.89 -25.28 24.07
N SER A 157 -23.07 -23.95 24.18
CA SER A 157 -24.37 -23.34 24.47
C SER A 157 -25.39 -23.52 23.33
N SER A 158 -26.68 -23.53 23.66
CA SER A 158 -27.78 -23.51 22.69
C SER A 158 -27.61 -22.41 21.65
N TYR A 159 -27.28 -21.20 22.11
CA TYR A 159 -26.95 -20.03 21.32
C TYR A 159 -25.81 -20.30 20.31
N GLU A 160 -24.64 -20.79 20.76
CA GLU A 160 -23.51 -21.04 19.86
C GLU A 160 -23.79 -22.23 18.91
N ARG A 161 -24.54 -23.24 19.34
CA ARG A 161 -24.99 -24.36 18.48
C ARG A 161 -25.95 -23.89 17.40
N ARG A 162 -26.92 -23.03 17.71
CA ARG A 162 -27.82 -22.38 16.75
C ARG A 162 -27.01 -21.55 15.74
N ARG A 163 -26.14 -20.70 16.27
CA ARG A 163 -25.24 -19.82 15.52
C ARG A 163 -24.33 -20.57 14.54
N LEU A 164 -23.65 -21.63 14.98
CA LEU A 164 -22.83 -22.46 14.08
C LEU A 164 -23.68 -23.19 13.02
N ARG A 165 -24.90 -23.63 13.32
CA ARG A 165 -25.79 -24.25 12.32
C ARG A 165 -26.21 -23.27 11.23
N ILE A 166 -26.49 -22.01 11.59
CA ILE A 166 -26.77 -20.93 10.62
C ILE A 166 -25.55 -20.71 9.71
N LEU A 167 -24.36 -20.51 10.28
CA LEU A 167 -23.12 -20.33 9.51
C LEU A 167 -22.83 -21.53 8.60
N ASN A 168 -22.95 -22.75 9.12
CA ASN A 168 -22.75 -23.97 8.34
C ASN A 168 -23.67 -24.05 7.12
N SER A 169 -24.93 -23.66 7.29
CA SER A 169 -25.94 -23.67 6.22
C SER A 169 -25.62 -22.65 5.13
N ILE A 170 -25.16 -21.45 5.53
CA ILE A 170 -24.71 -20.39 4.60
C ILE A 170 -23.44 -20.84 3.85
N PHE A 171 -22.45 -21.41 4.54
CA PHE A 171 -21.18 -21.81 3.93
C PHE A 171 -21.38 -22.96 2.93
N LEU A 172 -22.17 -23.98 3.29
CA LEU A 172 -22.52 -25.07 2.39
C LEU A 172 -23.34 -24.59 1.18
N ALA A 173 -24.19 -23.58 1.34
CA ALA A 173 -24.91 -22.96 0.24
C ALA A 173 -23.96 -22.26 -0.75
N PHE A 174 -23.00 -21.47 -0.28
CA PHE A 174 -21.97 -20.84 -1.12
C PHE A 174 -20.99 -21.85 -1.76
N ALA A 175 -20.67 -22.94 -1.06
CA ALA A 175 -19.87 -24.04 -1.61
C ALA A 175 -20.61 -24.76 -2.75
N ARG A 176 -21.92 -25.02 -2.61
CA ARG A 176 -22.77 -25.66 -3.63
C ARG A 176 -22.84 -24.87 -4.94
N VAL A 177 -22.84 -23.54 -4.88
CA VAL A 177 -22.98 -22.64 -6.05
C VAL A 177 -21.66 -22.08 -6.57
N GLY A 178 -20.51 -22.63 -6.14
CA GLY A 178 -19.19 -22.26 -6.68
C GLY A 178 -18.59 -20.94 -6.18
N GLY A 179 -19.32 -20.12 -5.40
CA GLY A 179 -18.75 -18.92 -4.75
C GLY A 179 -17.57 -19.25 -3.83
N GLY A 180 -17.58 -20.46 -3.27
CA GLY A 180 -16.43 -21.10 -2.63
C GLY A 180 -16.48 -21.12 -1.10
N SER A 181 -15.43 -21.66 -0.49
CA SER A 181 -15.32 -21.82 0.96
C SER A 181 -15.32 -20.49 1.69
N ALA A 182 -16.02 -20.43 2.83
CA ALA A 182 -15.84 -19.37 3.81
C ALA A 182 -14.51 -19.54 4.58
N TYR A 183 -14.12 -18.47 5.28
CA TYR A 183 -12.94 -18.41 6.12
C TYR A 183 -13.30 -17.83 7.49
N ILE A 184 -12.76 -18.44 8.54
CA ILE A 184 -12.85 -17.94 9.91
C ILE A 184 -11.41 -17.70 10.38
N ARG A 185 -11.14 -16.49 10.90
CA ARG A 185 -9.78 -16.09 11.33
C ARG A 185 -9.51 -16.34 12.80
N ASP A 186 -10.51 -16.12 13.65
CA ASP A 186 -10.47 -16.17 15.11
C ASP A 186 -10.87 -17.56 15.66
N ARG A 187 -11.01 -17.70 16.99
CA ARG A 187 -11.45 -18.96 17.63
C ARG A 187 -12.92 -18.93 18.05
N GLU A 188 -13.54 -17.76 18.07
CA GLU A 188 -14.89 -17.45 18.54
C GLU A 188 -15.89 -17.38 17.35
N ALA A 189 -15.38 -17.59 16.13
CA ALA A 189 -16.08 -17.48 14.85
C ALA A 189 -16.69 -16.09 14.58
N ARG A 190 -16.08 -15.02 15.10
CA ARG A 190 -16.55 -13.63 14.97
C ARG A 190 -15.91 -12.90 13.79
N GLU A 191 -14.72 -13.30 13.35
CA GLU A 191 -14.07 -12.81 12.13
C GLU A 191 -14.31 -13.78 10.97
N ILE A 192 -15.45 -13.64 10.30
CA ILE A 192 -15.84 -14.47 9.16
C ILE A 192 -15.67 -13.68 7.86
N SER A 193 -15.14 -14.32 6.81
CA SER A 193 -15.20 -13.82 5.44
C SER A 193 -15.65 -14.91 4.48
N ILE A 194 -16.69 -14.64 3.69
CA ILE A 194 -17.19 -15.51 2.62
C ILE A 194 -16.49 -15.12 1.31
N ARG A 195 -16.11 -16.10 0.49
CA ARG A 195 -15.57 -15.85 -0.86
C ARG A 195 -16.70 -15.54 -1.85
N GLY A 196 -16.45 -14.58 -2.73
CA GLY A 196 -17.25 -14.23 -3.89
C GLY A 196 -16.46 -13.28 -4.80
N PRO A 197 -17.10 -12.63 -5.79
CA PRO A 197 -16.48 -11.62 -6.66
C PRO A 197 -15.82 -10.45 -5.91
N ALA A 198 -16.30 -10.14 -4.70
CA ALA A 198 -15.51 -9.55 -3.63
C ALA A 198 -15.65 -10.39 -2.35
N GLY A 199 -14.60 -10.44 -1.52
CA GLY A 199 -14.68 -11.13 -0.22
C GLY A 199 -15.58 -10.36 0.75
N VAL A 200 -16.74 -10.91 1.10
CA VAL A 200 -17.68 -10.28 2.03
C VAL A 200 -17.34 -10.72 3.45
N SER A 201 -16.99 -9.77 4.32
CA SER A 201 -16.89 -10.09 5.75
C SER A 201 -18.30 -10.12 6.35
N ILE A 202 -18.55 -11.01 7.31
CA ILE A 202 -19.83 -11.04 8.03
C ILE A 202 -19.60 -11.16 9.54
N THR A 203 -20.49 -10.57 10.32
CA THR A 203 -20.66 -10.90 11.73
C THR A 203 -22.01 -11.58 11.95
N LEU A 204 -22.03 -12.55 12.86
CA LEU A 204 -23.25 -13.17 13.39
C LEU A 204 -23.12 -13.19 14.91
N GLY A 205 -24.10 -12.61 15.61
CA GLY A 205 -24.12 -12.51 17.06
C GLY A 205 -25.38 -11.84 17.57
N SER A 206 -25.44 -11.46 18.85
CA SER A 206 -26.60 -10.77 19.39
C SER A 206 -26.67 -9.33 18.86
N PRO A 207 -27.87 -8.81 18.51
CA PRO A 207 -28.01 -7.46 17.97
C PRO A 207 -27.41 -6.42 18.92
N LYS A 208 -26.52 -5.56 18.40
CA LYS A 208 -25.86 -4.53 19.20
C LYS A 208 -26.90 -3.51 19.66
N LYS A 209 -27.22 -3.46 20.97
CA LYS A 209 -28.10 -2.43 21.55
C LYS A 209 -27.57 -1.03 21.18
N ARG A 210 -28.22 -0.38 20.20
CA ARG A 210 -28.02 1.05 19.88
C ARG A 210 -28.26 1.82 21.18
N GLN A 211 -27.32 2.67 21.60
CA GLN A 211 -27.35 3.30 22.93
C GLN A 211 -28.47 4.35 23.09
N ALA A 212 -29.71 3.88 23.24
CA ALA A 212 -30.79 4.66 23.78
C ALA A 212 -30.54 4.87 25.29
N ARG A 213 -30.37 6.13 25.71
CA ARG A 213 -30.44 6.48 27.12
C ARG A 213 -31.87 6.20 27.61
N ASN A 214 -31.99 5.39 28.66
CA ASN A 214 -33.22 4.89 29.28
C ASN A 214 -34.06 3.91 28.44
N ARG A 215 -34.02 2.63 28.84
CA ARG A 215 -35.04 2.05 29.74
C ARG A 215 -34.54 0.75 30.40
N ARG A 216 -35.23 0.32 31.47
CA ARG A 216 -35.06 -0.97 32.15
C ARG A 216 -36.30 -1.83 31.90
N SER A 217 -36.22 -2.72 30.92
CA SER A 217 -37.09 -3.90 30.73
C SER A 217 -36.45 -4.83 29.69
N ASP A 218 -37.07 -5.98 29.43
CA ASP A 218 -36.83 -6.83 28.24
C ASP A 218 -35.47 -7.59 28.16
N ASP A 219 -34.69 -7.63 29.25
CA ASP A 219 -33.39 -8.35 29.30
C ASP A 219 -33.50 -9.90 29.35
N ALA A 220 -34.70 -10.46 29.22
CA ALA A 220 -34.95 -11.90 29.07
C ALA A 220 -34.86 -12.34 27.60
N ASP A 221 -35.72 -11.80 26.74
CA ASP A 221 -35.83 -12.15 25.31
C ASP A 221 -34.62 -11.72 24.47
N ALA A 222 -33.79 -10.82 24.99
CA ALA A 222 -32.59 -10.33 24.33
C ALA A 222 -31.44 -11.36 24.23
N LYS A 223 -31.51 -12.51 24.94
CA LYS A 223 -30.39 -13.46 25.04
C LYS A 223 -30.17 -14.33 23.81
N ASP A 224 -31.24 -14.88 23.24
CA ASP A 224 -31.15 -15.83 22.11
C ASP A 224 -31.36 -15.21 20.72
N LYS A 225 -31.75 -13.92 20.63
CA LYS A 225 -31.87 -13.21 19.35
C LYS A 225 -30.51 -13.04 18.67
N LEU A 226 -30.47 -13.30 17.38
CA LEU A 226 -29.32 -13.16 16.51
C LEU A 226 -29.55 -12.09 15.43
N GLU A 227 -28.48 -11.36 15.10
CA GLU A 227 -28.33 -10.50 13.94
C GLU A 227 -27.15 -11.01 13.11
N LEU A 228 -27.36 -11.18 11.80
CA LEU A 228 -26.32 -11.38 10.79
C LEU A 228 -26.13 -10.07 10.03
N ARG A 229 -24.89 -9.59 9.91
CA ARG A 229 -24.56 -8.37 9.17
C ARG A 229 -23.39 -8.59 8.23
N ALA A 230 -23.46 -8.01 7.03
CA ALA A 230 -22.32 -7.87 6.14
C ALA A 230 -21.47 -6.65 6.55
N GLU A 231 -20.15 -6.85 6.65
CA GLU A 231 -19.18 -5.84 7.04
C GLU A 231 -18.15 -5.62 5.92
N GLY A 232 -17.62 -4.38 5.81
CA GLY A 232 -16.54 -4.04 4.88
C GLY A 232 -16.90 -3.10 3.72
N GLY A 233 -18.12 -2.52 3.69
CA GLY A 233 -18.54 -1.54 2.68
C GLY A 233 -18.92 -0.18 3.27
N ARG A 234 -19.14 0.81 2.39
CA ARG A 234 -19.92 2.01 2.78
C ARG A 234 -21.38 1.59 2.97
N HIS A 235 -22.13 2.31 3.81
CA HIS A 235 -23.57 2.03 3.94
C HIS A 235 -24.28 2.42 2.64
N HIS A 236 -24.65 1.40 1.87
CA HIS A 236 -25.53 1.51 0.71
C HIS A 236 -26.99 1.38 1.21
N PRO A 237 -27.84 2.41 1.05
CA PRO A 237 -29.22 2.36 1.53
C PRO A 237 -30.08 1.38 0.71
N ASP A 238 -29.71 1.15 -0.55
CA ASP A 238 -30.49 0.39 -1.53
C ASP A 238 -30.27 -1.14 -1.46
N ILE A 239 -29.46 -1.63 -0.50
CA ILE A 239 -29.17 -3.07 -0.35
C ILE A 239 -29.39 -3.55 1.08
N ILE A 240 -30.07 -4.68 1.22
CA ILE A 240 -30.21 -5.37 2.50
C ILE A 240 -28.85 -5.99 2.85
N SER A 241 -28.23 -5.49 3.91
CA SER A 241 -26.92 -5.92 4.41
C SER A 241 -26.92 -6.33 5.89
N SER A 242 -28.10 -6.34 6.52
CA SER A 242 -28.32 -6.86 7.88
C SER A 242 -29.65 -7.59 7.94
N TRP A 243 -29.69 -8.71 8.65
CA TRP A 243 -30.87 -9.56 8.89
C TRP A 243 -30.89 -9.94 10.36
N MET A 244 -32.06 -10.09 10.97
CA MET A 244 -32.16 -10.48 12.37
C MET A 244 -33.38 -11.37 12.66
N ASP A 245 -33.43 -11.91 13.87
CA ASP A 245 -34.66 -12.42 14.45
C ASP A 245 -35.59 -11.25 14.79
N ASP A 246 -36.73 -11.20 14.12
CA ASP A 246 -37.77 -10.18 14.25
C ASP A 246 -39.16 -10.83 14.15
N ASP A 247 -40.21 -10.02 14.20
CA ASP A 247 -41.59 -10.49 14.26
C ASP A 247 -42.07 -11.13 12.94
N ALA A 248 -41.31 -10.98 11.84
CA ALA A 248 -41.56 -11.65 10.56
C ALA A 248 -40.85 -13.00 10.41
N GLY A 249 -40.05 -13.43 11.41
CA GLY A 249 -39.45 -14.77 11.45
C GLY A 249 -38.00 -14.79 11.91
N LYS A 250 -37.42 -16.00 11.99
CA LYS A 250 -36.04 -16.19 12.46
C LYS A 250 -35.05 -16.16 11.28
N LEU A 251 -33.76 -16.01 11.60
CA LEU A 251 -32.69 -16.13 10.60
C LEU A 251 -32.74 -17.46 9.83
N GLU A 252 -33.18 -18.54 10.48
CA GLU A 252 -33.42 -19.87 9.91
C GLU A 252 -34.34 -19.85 8.68
N ASP A 253 -35.42 -19.06 8.75
CA ASP A 253 -36.45 -18.98 7.71
C ASP A 253 -35.95 -18.10 6.55
N LYS A 254 -35.10 -17.11 6.87
CA LYS A 254 -34.54 -16.10 5.97
C LYS A 254 -33.28 -16.58 5.22
N LEU A 255 -32.78 -17.79 5.47
CA LEU A 255 -31.49 -18.29 4.96
C LEU A 255 -31.29 -18.15 3.43
N THR A 256 -32.34 -18.31 2.63
CA THR A 256 -32.21 -18.18 1.16
C THR A 256 -31.95 -16.72 0.76
N GLU A 257 -32.71 -15.79 1.32
CA GLU A 257 -32.58 -14.35 1.07
C GLU A 257 -31.30 -13.75 1.69
N ILE A 258 -30.83 -14.30 2.82
CA ILE A 258 -29.52 -13.98 3.40
C ILE A 258 -28.40 -14.34 2.40
N VAL A 259 -28.40 -15.55 1.84
CA VAL A 259 -27.35 -15.98 0.88
C VAL A 259 -27.41 -15.15 -0.40
N ILE A 260 -28.61 -14.80 -0.89
CA ILE A 260 -28.79 -13.92 -2.05
C ILE A 260 -28.27 -12.50 -1.76
N GLY A 261 -28.68 -11.88 -0.66
CA GLY A 261 -28.26 -10.53 -0.31
C GLY A 261 -26.76 -10.42 -0.04
N LEU A 262 -26.13 -11.43 0.58
CA LEU A 262 -24.67 -11.51 0.71
C LEU A 262 -23.96 -11.59 -0.65
N ALA A 263 -24.54 -12.27 -1.65
CA ALA A 263 -24.02 -12.28 -3.01
C ALA A 263 -24.20 -10.91 -3.72
N VAL A 264 -25.32 -10.21 -3.49
CA VAL A 264 -25.54 -8.84 -3.98
C VAL A 264 -24.52 -7.85 -3.39
N VAL A 265 -24.23 -7.95 -2.09
CA VAL A 265 -23.16 -7.17 -1.42
C VAL A 265 -21.80 -7.47 -2.05
N SER A 266 -21.49 -8.74 -2.32
CA SER A 266 -20.24 -9.15 -3.00
C SER A 266 -20.08 -8.52 -4.38
N GLU A 267 -21.14 -8.55 -5.21
CA GLU A 267 -21.12 -7.97 -6.55
C GLU A 267 -21.01 -6.44 -6.52
N ARG A 268 -21.74 -5.76 -5.62
CA ARG A 268 -21.69 -4.30 -5.46
C ARG A 268 -20.30 -3.83 -5.05
N GLU A 269 -19.68 -4.44 -4.04
CA GLU A 269 -18.32 -4.08 -3.63
C GLU A 269 -17.27 -4.50 -4.68
N SER A 270 -17.48 -5.56 -5.47
CA SER A 270 -16.59 -5.90 -6.58
C SER A 270 -16.60 -4.83 -7.68
N ARG A 271 -17.79 -4.40 -8.14
CA ARG A 271 -17.93 -3.30 -9.12
C ARG A 271 -17.33 -2.00 -8.59
N ARG A 272 -17.60 -1.66 -7.33
CA ARG A 272 -17.04 -0.48 -6.65
C ARG A 272 -15.51 -0.54 -6.61
N TRP A 273 -14.92 -1.66 -6.17
CA TRP A 273 -13.47 -1.83 -6.10
C TRP A 273 -12.82 -1.71 -7.49
N GLN A 274 -13.41 -2.31 -8.52
CA GLN A 274 -12.94 -2.19 -9.91
C GLN A 274 -12.95 -0.72 -10.37
N SER A 275 -14.03 0.04 -10.11
CA SER A 275 -14.10 1.47 -10.43
C SER A 275 -13.08 2.32 -9.62
N GLU A 276 -12.95 2.07 -8.31
CA GLU A 276 -11.99 2.78 -7.46
C GLU A 276 -10.53 2.49 -7.90
N MET A 277 -10.19 1.24 -8.25
CA MET A 277 -8.88 0.90 -8.82
C MET A 277 -8.64 1.53 -10.21
N ALA A 278 -9.63 1.52 -11.10
CA ALA A 278 -9.49 2.12 -12.44
C ALA A 278 -9.35 3.66 -12.42
N THR A 279 -9.87 4.34 -11.39
CA THR A 279 -9.60 5.78 -11.18
C THR A 279 -8.25 6.02 -10.51
N TRP A 280 -7.80 5.14 -9.61
CA TRP A 280 -6.47 5.21 -8.99
C TRP A 280 -5.33 4.98 -10.00
N GLN A 281 -5.49 4.02 -10.91
CA GLN A 281 -4.48 3.74 -11.95
C GLN A 281 -4.30 4.90 -12.92
N ARG A 282 -5.40 5.47 -13.45
CA ARG A 282 -5.33 6.67 -14.31
C ARG A 282 -4.62 7.84 -13.63
N LYS A 283 -4.99 8.17 -12.38
CA LYS A 283 -4.33 9.22 -11.59
C LYS A 283 -2.83 8.96 -11.35
N ARG A 284 -2.42 7.69 -11.25
CA ARG A 284 -1.00 7.34 -11.20
C ARG A 284 -0.29 7.54 -12.52
N GLU A 285 -0.86 7.06 -13.62
CA GLU A 285 -0.28 7.19 -14.96
C GLU A 285 -0.16 8.66 -15.38
N GLU A 286 -1.18 9.47 -15.07
CA GLU A 286 -1.19 10.93 -15.18
C GLU A 286 -0.07 11.58 -14.35
N GLY A 287 0.04 11.25 -13.05
CA GLY A 287 1.08 11.79 -12.17
C GLY A 287 2.50 11.35 -12.54
N GLU A 288 2.68 10.12 -12.99
CA GLU A 288 3.96 9.58 -13.48
C GLU A 288 4.34 10.19 -14.84
N ALA A 289 3.37 10.53 -15.70
CA ALA A 289 3.60 11.31 -16.92
C ALA A 289 3.96 12.77 -16.61
N GLU A 290 3.27 13.41 -15.66
CA GLU A 290 3.57 14.80 -15.25
C GLU A 290 4.94 14.91 -14.58
N ALA A 291 5.31 13.94 -13.73
CA ALA A 291 6.63 13.86 -13.11
C ALA A 291 7.74 13.70 -14.17
N ARG A 292 7.54 12.85 -15.19
CA ARG A 292 8.46 12.71 -16.32
C ARG A 292 8.59 14.01 -17.13
N ARG A 293 7.49 14.73 -17.36
CA ARG A 293 7.50 16.04 -18.02
C ARG A 293 8.32 17.07 -17.22
N LYS A 294 8.01 17.24 -15.93
CA LYS A 294 8.71 18.15 -15.01
C LYS A 294 10.20 17.82 -14.86
N ALA A 295 10.56 16.52 -14.84
CA ALA A 295 11.95 16.09 -14.81
C ALA A 295 12.71 16.45 -16.08
N LYS A 296 12.09 16.30 -17.26
CA LYS A 296 12.68 16.72 -18.54
C LYS A 296 12.84 18.24 -18.63
N GLU A 297 11.78 19.00 -18.30
CA GLU A 297 11.81 20.47 -18.26
C GLU A 297 12.92 20.99 -17.32
N LYS A 298 13.09 20.35 -16.15
CA LYS A 298 14.16 20.67 -15.21
C LYS A 298 15.54 20.36 -15.79
N ALA A 299 15.75 19.17 -16.36
CA ALA A 299 17.04 18.78 -16.93
C ALA A 299 17.46 19.69 -18.11
N GLU A 300 16.52 20.06 -18.99
CA GLU A 300 16.77 21.04 -20.05
C GLU A 300 17.14 22.43 -19.51
N ARG A 301 16.59 22.83 -18.35
CA ARG A 301 16.96 24.08 -17.69
C ARG A 301 18.36 24.01 -17.07
N GLU A 302 18.67 22.95 -16.33
CA GLU A 302 19.98 22.75 -15.70
C GLU A 302 21.10 22.66 -16.76
N GLU A 303 20.85 22.05 -17.92
CA GLU A 303 21.77 22.04 -19.06
C GLU A 303 22.02 23.44 -19.63
N ARG A 304 20.97 24.24 -19.85
CA ARG A 304 21.09 25.63 -20.32
C ARG A 304 21.85 26.52 -19.33
N GLU A 305 21.56 26.37 -18.03
CA GLU A 305 22.27 27.09 -16.97
C GLU A 305 23.75 26.68 -16.89
N ARG A 306 24.08 25.39 -17.11
CA ARG A 306 25.49 24.94 -17.21
C ARG A 306 26.20 25.54 -18.41
N ILE A 307 25.60 25.48 -19.61
CA ILE A 307 26.19 26.05 -20.84
C ILE A 307 26.44 27.56 -20.68
N ALA A 308 25.48 28.29 -20.13
CA ALA A 308 25.62 29.73 -19.86
C ALA A 308 26.72 30.04 -18.82
N ALA A 309 26.87 29.20 -17.79
CA ALA A 309 27.93 29.32 -16.80
C ALA A 309 29.33 29.03 -17.40
N GLU A 310 29.44 27.97 -18.22
CA GLU A 310 30.68 27.64 -18.94
C GLU A 310 31.10 28.75 -19.93
N GLU A 311 30.14 29.36 -20.63
CA GLU A 311 30.42 30.49 -21.51
C GLU A 311 30.80 31.75 -20.74
N LYS A 312 30.07 32.08 -19.66
CA LYS A 312 30.40 33.21 -18.80
C LYS A 312 31.81 33.08 -18.22
N ALA A 313 32.15 31.92 -17.65
CA ALA A 313 33.49 31.68 -17.09
C ALA A 313 34.60 31.86 -18.14
N ARG A 314 34.35 31.49 -19.41
CA ARG A 314 35.28 31.73 -20.53
C ARG A 314 35.45 33.21 -20.85
N ARG A 315 34.36 33.99 -20.85
CA ARG A 315 34.39 35.45 -21.05
C ARG A 315 35.11 36.17 -19.90
N ASP A 316 34.79 35.81 -18.66
CA ASP A 316 35.40 36.38 -17.44
C ASP A 316 36.90 36.05 -17.34
N GLY A 317 37.30 34.84 -17.76
CA GLY A 317 38.71 34.44 -17.89
C GLY A 317 39.47 35.31 -18.90
N LEU A 318 38.96 35.45 -20.13
CA LEU A 318 39.57 36.29 -21.16
C LEU A 318 39.69 37.77 -20.73
N LEU A 319 38.69 38.30 -20.03
CA LEU A 319 38.74 39.65 -19.47
C LEU A 319 39.77 39.79 -18.34
N THR A 320 40.10 38.70 -17.65
CA THR A 320 41.14 38.67 -16.62
C THR A 320 42.53 38.60 -17.25
N GLU A 321 42.73 37.74 -18.25
CA GLU A 321 43.96 37.68 -19.05
C GLU A 321 44.29 39.05 -19.69
N ALA A 322 43.30 39.70 -20.31
CA ALA A 322 43.47 41.02 -20.93
C ALA A 322 43.83 42.13 -19.92
N LYS A 323 43.27 42.08 -18.70
CA LYS A 323 43.66 42.99 -17.61
C LYS A 323 45.08 42.73 -17.14
N ASN A 324 45.44 41.47 -16.93
CA ASN A 324 46.75 41.07 -16.44
C ASN A 324 47.86 41.45 -17.45
N TRP A 325 47.64 41.22 -18.75
CA TRP A 325 48.51 41.70 -19.82
C TRP A 325 48.69 43.23 -19.81
N ARG A 326 47.60 43.98 -19.68
CA ARG A 326 47.64 45.45 -19.60
C ARG A 326 48.40 45.94 -18.36
N ASN A 327 48.19 45.29 -17.21
CA ASN A 327 48.86 45.63 -15.96
C ASN A 327 50.36 45.33 -16.02
N ALA A 328 50.76 44.17 -16.54
CA ALA A 328 52.16 43.82 -16.78
C ALA A 328 52.85 44.84 -17.70
N ARG A 329 52.19 45.21 -18.82
CA ARG A 329 52.69 46.27 -19.70
C ARG A 329 52.88 47.60 -18.95
N LEU A 330 51.90 48.02 -18.16
CA LEU A 330 51.96 49.27 -17.38
C LEU A 330 53.09 49.25 -16.33
N ILE A 331 53.35 48.11 -15.69
CA ILE A 331 54.49 47.95 -14.76
C ILE A 331 55.82 48.11 -15.52
N ARG A 332 55.99 47.44 -16.66
CA ARG A 332 57.20 47.57 -17.51
C ARG A 332 57.41 49.02 -17.98
N GLU A 333 56.35 49.69 -18.43
CA GLU A 333 56.38 51.11 -18.83
C GLU A 333 56.72 52.05 -17.65
N TYR A 334 56.20 51.78 -16.44
CA TYR A 334 56.50 52.55 -15.23
C TYR A 334 57.95 52.37 -14.75
N VAL A 335 58.50 51.16 -14.80
CA VAL A 335 59.92 50.89 -14.46
C VAL A 335 60.84 51.66 -15.42
N GLU A 336 60.57 51.64 -16.72
CA GLU A 336 61.33 52.40 -17.71
C GLU A 336 61.20 53.92 -17.54
N ALA A 337 59.99 54.43 -17.27
CA ALA A 337 59.79 55.85 -16.99
C ALA A 337 60.56 56.30 -15.73
N ARG A 338 60.61 55.46 -14.69
CA ARG A 338 61.33 55.74 -13.45
C ARG A 338 62.85 55.60 -13.57
N ARG A 339 63.36 54.71 -14.43
CA ARG A 339 64.79 54.62 -14.77
C ARG A 339 65.30 55.86 -15.51
N ARG A 340 64.41 56.59 -16.19
CA ARG A 340 64.73 57.82 -16.94
C ARG A 340 64.63 59.11 -16.12
N SER A 341 64.31 59.05 -14.82
CA SER A 341 64.34 60.21 -13.93
C SER A 341 65.57 60.20 -13.03
N GLU A 342 65.98 61.36 -12.53
CA GLU A 342 67.23 61.55 -11.76
C GLU A 342 67.27 60.73 -10.45
N VAL A 343 66.14 60.21 -9.99
CA VAL A 343 65.99 59.33 -8.81
C VAL A 343 66.61 57.94 -9.03
N ALA A 344 67.01 57.59 -10.27
CA ALA A 344 67.55 56.27 -10.62
C ALA A 344 68.98 55.98 -10.11
N GLN A 345 69.71 56.98 -9.55
CA GLN A 345 71.13 56.83 -9.17
C GLN A 345 71.38 56.12 -7.81
N VAL A 346 70.36 55.52 -7.19
CA VAL A 346 70.51 54.77 -5.92
C VAL A 346 70.76 53.28 -6.22
N PRO A 347 71.80 52.63 -5.67
CA PRO A 347 72.12 51.21 -5.98
C PRO A 347 70.98 50.20 -5.71
N GLU A 348 70.05 50.54 -4.82
CA GLU A 348 68.88 49.71 -4.50
C GLU A 348 67.80 49.75 -5.60
N PHE A 349 67.81 50.76 -6.48
CA PHE A 349 66.83 50.91 -7.56
C PHE A 349 66.83 49.71 -8.52
N GLU A 350 68.00 49.23 -8.95
CA GLU A 350 68.09 48.09 -9.88
C GLU A 350 67.68 46.75 -9.24
N LYS A 351 67.74 46.65 -7.90
CA LYS A 351 67.18 45.51 -7.16
C LYS A 351 65.64 45.55 -7.15
N TRP A 352 65.06 46.73 -6.95
CA TRP A 352 63.61 46.96 -7.04
C TRP A 352 63.10 46.79 -8.48
N ALA A 353 63.79 47.33 -9.49
CA ALA A 353 63.40 47.27 -10.89
C ALA A 353 63.36 45.82 -11.40
N ARG A 354 64.34 44.99 -11.02
CA ARG A 354 64.36 43.55 -11.34
C ARG A 354 63.17 42.81 -10.75
N TRP A 355 62.81 43.08 -9.50
CA TRP A 355 61.62 42.53 -8.86
C TRP A 355 60.32 43.01 -9.54
N ALA A 356 60.22 44.28 -9.91
CA ALA A 356 59.04 44.82 -10.57
C ALA A 356 58.83 44.23 -11.98
N LEU A 357 59.91 43.97 -12.72
CA LEU A 357 59.86 43.26 -14.00
C LEU A 357 59.47 41.79 -13.82
N GLU A 358 60.05 41.06 -12.86
CA GLU A 358 59.66 39.69 -12.51
C GLU A 358 58.15 39.60 -12.17
N VAL A 359 57.60 40.57 -11.41
CA VAL A 359 56.16 40.64 -11.10
C VAL A 359 55.30 40.92 -12.34
N ALA A 360 55.78 41.74 -13.29
CA ALA A 360 55.10 41.95 -14.57
C ALA A 360 55.12 40.68 -15.43
N ASP A 361 56.24 39.97 -15.44
CA ASP A 361 56.48 38.78 -16.26
C ASP A 361 55.71 37.56 -15.74
N GLN A 362 55.58 37.40 -14.41
CA GLN A 362 54.68 36.42 -13.79
C GLN A 362 53.19 36.74 -14.00
N MET A 363 52.84 38.00 -14.28
CA MET A 363 51.46 38.46 -14.49
C MET A 363 51.04 38.42 -15.97
N ASP A 364 51.97 38.59 -16.90
CA ASP A 364 51.71 38.62 -18.34
C ASP A 364 51.34 37.21 -18.87
N PRO A 365 50.09 36.97 -19.32
CA PRO A 365 49.68 35.66 -19.84
C PRO A 365 50.42 35.25 -21.12
N LEU A 366 51.16 36.17 -21.77
CA LEU A 366 51.95 35.89 -22.96
C LEU A 366 53.45 35.64 -22.65
N PHE A 367 53.91 35.84 -21.42
CA PHE A 367 55.33 35.68 -21.07
C PHE A 367 55.76 34.20 -21.14
N ASN A 368 55.02 33.31 -20.46
CA ASN A 368 55.27 31.87 -20.51
C ASN A 368 54.91 31.21 -21.86
N ILE A 369 54.33 31.94 -22.81
CA ILE A 369 54.14 31.48 -24.20
C ILE A 369 55.44 31.66 -25.00
N LYS A 370 56.38 32.50 -24.54
CA LYS A 370 57.68 32.73 -25.21
C LYS A 370 58.84 31.91 -24.65
N SER A 371 58.73 31.41 -23.42
CA SER A 371 59.77 30.58 -22.78
C SER A 371 59.77 29.13 -23.25
N ASN A 372 58.63 28.62 -23.75
CA ASN A 372 58.48 27.24 -24.18
C ASN A 372 58.41 27.16 -25.71
N SER A 373 59.47 26.65 -26.37
CA SER A 373 59.57 26.55 -27.83
C SER A 373 58.75 25.42 -28.47
N ASP A 374 57.83 24.80 -27.72
CA ASP A 374 56.92 23.76 -28.21
C ASP A 374 55.68 24.35 -28.88
N ILE A 375 55.79 24.70 -30.16
CA ILE A 375 54.61 24.93 -31.03
C ILE A 375 54.03 23.57 -31.48
N GLU A 376 53.78 22.68 -30.52
CA GLU A 376 53.10 21.39 -30.69
C GLU A 376 51.68 21.50 -30.12
N GLY A 377 50.80 22.05 -30.95
CA GLY A 377 49.38 22.16 -30.68
C GLY A 377 49.01 23.41 -29.87
N VAL A 378 48.55 24.43 -30.61
CA VAL A 378 47.42 25.23 -30.15
C VAL A 378 46.23 24.27 -29.97
N LYS A 379 46.16 23.67 -28.77
CA LYS A 379 44.98 22.98 -28.29
C LYS A 379 43.93 24.05 -28.00
N ILE A 380 43.29 24.52 -29.07
CA ILE A 380 41.83 24.56 -29.10
C ILE A 380 41.42 23.22 -28.48
N ARG A 381 41.02 23.22 -27.20
CA ARG A 381 40.48 22.02 -26.59
C ARG A 381 39.30 21.65 -27.47
N PRO A 382 39.31 20.53 -28.22
CA PRO A 382 38.13 20.14 -28.97
C PRO A 382 37.03 20.02 -27.93
N SER A 383 35.92 20.75 -28.10
CA SER A 383 34.77 20.66 -27.19
C SER A 383 34.47 19.18 -27.03
N ARG A 384 34.63 18.68 -25.79
CA ARG A 384 35.09 17.32 -25.54
C ARG A 384 34.22 16.36 -26.33
N LYS A 385 34.75 15.78 -27.42
CA LYS A 385 34.10 14.70 -28.15
C LYS A 385 34.14 13.47 -27.24
N GLN A 386 33.30 13.49 -26.21
CA GLN A 386 32.68 12.30 -25.68
C GLN A 386 32.09 11.62 -26.91
N SER A 387 32.76 10.56 -27.33
CA SER A 387 32.21 9.64 -28.31
C SER A 387 30.80 9.30 -27.85
N PHE A 388 29.84 9.46 -28.74
CA PHE A 388 28.43 9.21 -28.48
C PHE A 388 28.22 7.70 -28.37
N ARG A 389 28.79 7.10 -27.32
CA ARG A 389 28.33 5.81 -26.81
C ARG A 389 26.88 6.06 -26.44
N LEU A 390 25.99 5.55 -27.27
CA LEU A 390 24.70 5.06 -26.84
C LEU A 390 24.97 4.01 -25.76
N HIS A 391 25.23 4.47 -24.53
CA HIS A 391 24.95 3.65 -23.38
C HIS A 391 23.46 3.28 -23.51
N PRO A 392 23.09 2.00 -23.39
CA PRO A 392 21.68 1.63 -23.37
C PRO A 392 20.99 2.44 -22.26
N GLU A 393 19.71 2.75 -22.44
CA GLU A 393 18.97 3.60 -21.50
C GLU A 393 19.24 3.16 -20.05
N PRO A 394 19.35 4.10 -19.10
CA PRO A 394 19.38 3.75 -17.70
C PRO A 394 18.04 3.09 -17.37
N VAL A 395 18.01 1.76 -17.44
CA VAL A 395 16.97 0.91 -16.87
C VAL A 395 16.93 1.31 -15.40
N LEU A 396 15.95 2.16 -15.07
CA LEU A 396 15.72 2.60 -13.70
C LEU A 396 15.70 1.32 -12.84
N PRO A 397 16.43 1.28 -11.72
CA PRO A 397 16.31 0.16 -10.81
C PRO A 397 14.82 0.00 -10.50
N ILE A 398 14.23 -1.11 -10.94
CA ILE A 398 12.88 -1.47 -10.52
C ILE A 398 12.98 -1.50 -9.02
N ALA A 399 12.36 -0.53 -8.35
CA ALA A 399 12.47 -0.41 -6.91
C ALA A 399 11.95 -1.72 -6.32
N SER A 400 12.89 -2.53 -5.81
CA SER A 400 12.56 -3.76 -5.09
C SER A 400 11.50 -3.40 -4.09
N ARG A 401 10.35 -4.05 -4.20
CA ARG A 401 9.14 -3.69 -3.43
C ARG A 401 9.53 -3.50 -1.95
N PRO A 402 8.98 -2.51 -1.23
CA PRO A 402 8.95 -2.62 0.22
C PRO A 402 8.27 -3.95 0.52
N ASP A 403 9.01 -4.85 1.18
CA ASP A 403 8.66 -6.27 1.22
C ASP A 403 7.27 -6.43 1.85
N GLN A 404 6.33 -7.00 1.09
CA GLN A 404 4.96 -7.13 1.54
C GLN A 404 4.88 -8.30 2.51
N ALA A 405 5.12 -7.98 3.79
CA ALA A 405 5.04 -8.89 4.92
C ALA A 405 3.84 -9.84 4.77
N ASP A 406 4.16 -11.11 4.52
CA ASP A 406 3.23 -12.07 3.97
C ASP A 406 2.13 -12.39 5.01
N ARG A 407 0.89 -11.95 4.76
CA ARG A 407 -0.28 -12.35 5.56
C ARG A 407 -0.77 -13.74 5.14
N GLY A 408 0.17 -14.67 4.98
CA GLY A 408 -0.03 -16.07 4.68
C GLY A 408 -0.18 -16.91 5.95
N TYR A 409 -1.37 -17.46 6.19
CA TYR A 409 -1.61 -18.39 7.29
C TYR A 409 -0.75 -19.66 7.16
N ALA A 410 0.23 -19.85 8.04
CA ALA A 410 0.92 -21.11 8.25
C ALA A 410 0.93 -21.48 9.75
N SER A 411 0.67 -22.74 10.05
CA SER A 411 0.36 -23.24 11.40
C SER A 411 1.59 -23.37 12.32
N CYS A 412 1.56 -22.69 13.46
CA CYS A 412 2.38 -23.07 14.61
C CYS A 412 1.84 -24.35 15.25
N HIS A 413 2.43 -25.50 14.93
CA HIS A 413 2.39 -26.71 15.76
C HIS A 413 3.79 -27.29 15.89
N ALA A 414 4.14 -27.70 17.11
CA ALA A 414 5.50 -28.07 17.45
C ALA A 414 5.85 -29.49 17.01
N ARG A 415 7.14 -29.72 16.76
CA ARG A 415 7.81 -30.98 17.11
C ARG A 415 9.16 -30.66 17.74
N SER A 416 9.46 -31.35 18.83
CA SER A 416 10.80 -31.46 19.40
C SER A 416 11.65 -32.41 18.54
N ASP A 417 12.96 -32.20 18.44
CA ASP A 417 13.93 -32.86 19.33
C ASP A 417 15.40 -32.70 18.86
N ARG A 418 16.32 -32.91 19.81
CA ARG A 418 17.76 -33.22 19.65
C ARG A 418 18.57 -32.51 18.54
N ALA A 419 19.44 -31.61 18.98
CA ALA A 419 20.89 -31.76 18.75
C ALA A 419 21.69 -31.13 19.89
N ILE A 420 22.57 -31.91 20.53
CA ILE A 420 23.53 -31.43 21.55
C ILE A 420 24.88 -31.24 20.87
N ARG A 421 25.53 -30.08 21.06
CA ARG A 421 26.99 -30.01 21.31
C ARG A 421 27.46 -28.66 21.84
N THR A 422 28.43 -28.76 22.74
CA THR A 422 29.10 -27.70 23.51
C THR A 422 30.13 -26.93 22.68
N ALA A 423 30.30 -25.63 22.99
CA ALA A 423 31.52 -24.88 22.70
C ALA A 423 31.85 -23.95 23.87
N THR A 424 33.02 -24.13 24.50
CA THR A 424 33.40 -23.49 25.76
C THR A 424 34.58 -22.54 25.58
N LEU A 425 34.43 -21.25 25.92
CA LEU A 425 35.53 -20.30 26.10
C LEU A 425 35.17 -19.37 27.28
N ARG A 426 35.70 -19.62 28.49
CA ARG A 426 37.00 -19.14 29.04
C ARG A 426 37.10 -17.62 29.17
N ALA A 427 37.12 -17.15 30.42
CA ALA A 427 37.54 -15.80 30.81
C ALA A 427 38.90 -15.86 31.54
N SER A 428 39.85 -15.02 31.12
CA SER A 428 41.13 -14.69 31.77
C SER A 428 41.94 -13.75 30.85
N SER A 429 42.85 -12.89 31.31
CA SER A 429 43.10 -12.37 32.66
C SER A 429 44.06 -11.16 32.55
N ALA A 430 44.10 -10.34 33.61
CA ALA A 430 45.17 -9.40 33.98
C ALA A 430 45.58 -8.26 33.00
N CYS A 431 45.54 -7.04 33.51
CA CYS A 431 46.80 -6.32 33.77
C CYS A 431 46.65 -5.41 35.01
N ARG A 432 47.74 -5.19 35.76
CA ARG A 432 47.80 -4.24 36.88
C ARG A 432 48.98 -3.28 36.65
N LEU A 433 48.82 -2.02 37.03
CA LEU A 433 49.80 -1.21 37.79
C LEU A 433 49.12 0.12 38.18
N ALA A 434 49.68 0.88 39.14
CA ALA A 434 48.91 1.91 39.84
C ALA A 434 49.73 3.10 40.35
N LYS A 435 49.08 4.29 40.27
CA LYS A 435 49.25 5.48 41.16
C LYS A 435 50.61 6.21 41.12
N PRO A 436 50.73 7.41 41.74
CA PRO A 436 49.69 8.38 42.17
C PRO A 436 49.94 9.83 41.68
N ILE A 437 48.98 10.73 41.98
CA ILE A 437 49.11 12.09 42.58
C ILE A 437 47.89 12.94 42.14
N GLY A 438 47.33 13.76 43.04
CA GLY A 438 46.24 14.74 42.78
C GLY A 438 46.66 16.14 43.27
N PRO A 439 45.75 17.03 43.74
CA PRO A 439 44.28 16.98 43.72
C PRO A 439 43.59 18.29 43.24
N ALA A 440 42.31 18.22 42.85
CA ALA A 440 41.34 19.34 42.82
C ALA A 440 39.92 18.73 42.84
N ILE A 441 39.02 19.04 43.79
CA ILE A 441 38.32 20.32 44.02
C ILE A 441 37.49 20.74 42.79
N VAL A 442 36.20 20.41 42.83
CA VAL A 442 35.18 20.89 41.89
C VAL A 442 34.70 22.26 42.35
N TRP A 443 34.82 23.28 41.50
CA TRP A 443 34.15 24.57 41.66
C TRP A 443 33.25 24.84 40.46
N ALA A 444 32.01 25.22 40.72
CA ALA A 444 31.03 25.59 39.71
C ALA A 444 31.01 27.11 39.52
N CYS A 445 30.94 27.56 38.27
CA CYS A 445 30.73 28.95 37.90
C CYS A 445 30.03 28.98 36.52
N GLY A 446 29.05 29.84 36.24
CA GLY A 446 28.38 30.78 37.14
C GLY A 446 27.84 31.98 36.36
N SER A 447 26.51 32.09 36.26
CA SER A 447 25.79 33.33 35.95
C SER A 447 24.34 33.19 36.43
N ALA A 448 23.70 34.30 36.76
CA ALA A 448 22.51 34.33 37.62
C ALA A 448 21.42 35.30 37.13
N ASN A 449 20.38 35.43 37.97
CA ASN A 449 19.27 36.40 37.94
C ASN A 449 18.05 36.01 37.07
N ASP A 450 16.81 36.08 37.58
CA ASP A 450 16.38 36.13 38.99
C ASP A 450 14.90 35.70 39.15
N ALA A 451 14.44 35.51 40.40
CA ALA A 451 13.05 35.45 40.88
C ALA A 451 12.06 34.47 40.19
N GLY A 452 11.45 33.48 40.86
CA GLY A 452 11.58 33.03 42.24
C GLY A 452 10.29 33.14 43.07
N LYS A 453 9.48 32.05 43.10
CA LYS A 453 8.85 31.47 44.31
C LYS A 453 8.05 30.20 43.98
N SER A 454 8.01 29.27 44.93
CA SER A 454 7.50 27.90 44.74
C SER A 454 6.45 27.52 45.78
N ALA A 455 5.31 26.93 45.34
CA ALA A 455 4.51 25.88 46.01
C ALA A 455 3.21 25.68 45.20
N ARG A 456 2.86 24.53 44.62
CA ARG A 456 2.64 23.14 45.09
C ARG A 456 1.22 22.86 45.65
N LEU A 457 0.52 21.96 44.96
CA LEU A 457 -0.65 21.14 45.36
C LEU A 457 -2.00 21.87 45.63
N VAL A 458 -3.19 21.24 45.49
CA VAL A 458 -3.68 20.19 44.56
C VAL A 458 -5.23 20.08 44.63
N LEU A 459 -5.88 19.47 43.62
CA LEU A 459 -7.28 18.94 43.58
C LEU A 459 -8.53 19.87 43.78
N HIS A 460 -9.26 20.02 42.67
CA HIS A 460 -10.70 19.69 42.48
C HIS A 460 -11.89 20.44 43.18
N TRP A 461 -12.79 20.92 42.30
CA TRP A 461 -14.27 20.87 42.34
C TRP A 461 -15.14 21.87 43.14
N PHE A 462 -15.90 22.65 42.37
CA PHE A 462 -17.31 23.06 42.52
C PHE A 462 -18.00 23.03 43.91
N TRP A 463 -18.59 24.18 44.29
CA TRP A 463 -19.83 24.22 45.08
C TRP A 463 -20.85 25.25 44.57
N ARG A 464 -22.00 25.39 45.25
CA ARG A 464 -23.26 25.94 44.70
C ARG A 464 -23.82 27.11 45.54
N ARG A 465 -24.68 27.93 44.90
CA ARG A 465 -25.98 28.50 45.39
C ARG A 465 -26.25 28.54 46.92
N ARG A 466 -26.85 29.57 47.55
CA ARG A 466 -27.71 30.73 47.12
C ARG A 466 -28.19 31.48 48.41
N VAL A 467 -28.93 32.60 48.27
CA VAL A 467 -30.23 32.97 48.96
C VAL A 467 -30.30 34.41 49.50
N SER A 468 -31.30 35.16 49.00
CA SER A 468 -32.01 36.37 49.55
C SER A 468 -31.19 37.61 49.95
N SER A 469 -31.70 38.86 49.91
CA SER A 469 -33.06 39.42 49.68
C SER A 469 -32.96 40.74 48.84
N LEU A 470 -33.93 41.66 48.62
CA LEU A 470 -35.32 41.88 49.08
C LEU A 470 -36.10 42.71 48.00
N CYS A 471 -37.33 43.14 48.30
CA CYS A 471 -38.11 44.20 47.62
C CYS A 471 -37.46 45.61 47.85
N HIS A 472 -37.81 46.74 47.22
CA HIS A 472 -38.98 47.25 46.44
C HIS A 472 -38.55 48.61 45.76
N LYS A 473 -39.28 49.42 44.96
CA LYS A 473 -40.65 49.47 44.35
C LYS A 473 -40.68 50.51 43.19
N ILE A 474 -41.54 50.32 42.16
CA ILE A 474 -42.20 51.29 41.22
C ILE A 474 -41.44 52.51 40.62
N GLY A 475 -41.56 52.68 39.30
CA GLY A 475 -41.41 53.96 38.56
C GLY A 475 -41.73 53.78 37.06
N GLY A 476 -42.64 54.60 36.50
CA GLY A 476 -43.03 54.61 35.06
C GLY A 476 -43.00 56.04 34.48
N VAL A 477 -43.71 56.32 33.36
CA VAL A 477 -43.69 57.57 32.53
C VAL A 477 -42.51 57.58 31.52
N THR A 478 -42.65 57.79 30.18
CA THR A 478 -43.81 58.08 29.28
C THR A 478 -43.57 57.60 27.82
N ASP A 479 -44.61 57.71 26.97
CA ASP A 479 -44.69 57.53 25.50
C ASP A 479 -43.63 58.34 24.67
N SER A 480 -43.35 58.09 23.38
CA SER A 480 -44.34 58.12 22.28
C SER A 480 -43.84 57.79 20.85
N GLN A 481 -44.74 57.13 20.08
CA GLN A 481 -45.05 57.26 18.63
C GLN A 481 -44.07 56.87 17.48
N HIS A 482 -44.72 56.60 16.33
CA HIS A 482 -44.23 56.31 14.96
C HIS A 482 -43.67 54.89 14.70
N GLY A 483 -44.16 54.09 13.74
CA GLY A 483 -45.35 54.21 12.89
C GLY A 483 -45.06 54.07 11.39
N GLY A 484 -45.52 52.98 10.79
CA GLY A 484 -45.42 52.67 9.35
C GLY A 484 -46.20 51.39 9.04
N HIS A 485 -46.87 51.34 7.89
CA HIS A 485 -47.76 50.25 7.45
C HIS A 485 -47.04 49.16 6.67
#